data_AF-A0A963RPC7-F1
#
_entry.id   AF-A0A963RPC7-F1
#
_cell.length_a   1.000
_cell.length_b   1.000
_cell.length_c   1.000
_cell.angle_alpha   90.00
_cell.angle_beta   90.00
_cell.angle_gamma   90.00
#
_symmetry.space_group_name_H-M   'P 1'
#
loop_
_entity.id
_entity.type
_entity.pdbx_description
1 polymer ?
#
loop_
_entity_poly.entity_id
_entity_poly.type
_entity_poly.pdbx_seq_one_letter_code
_entity_poly.pdbx_strand_id
1 'polypeptide(L)'
;DARAARMALANVQVSLAAEVALAYIDLRNAEARLAIAQGNLASQEDTLQIARWRNQAGLVSSLDVEQAAALADQTRAQVPLLQSTLAQARHRLAVLTGRTPGDLADLGTAPVPLPPDDLVLAFPADTLRQRPDVRQAEA
;
A
#
# COMPACT_ATOMS: atom_id res chain seq x y z
N ASP A 1 18.15 16.94 32.77
CA ASP A 1 16.97 16.23 33.32
C ASP A 1 16.74 14.84 32.73
N ALA A 2 17.02 13.79 33.50
CA ALA A 2 16.91 12.39 33.05
C ALA A 2 15.46 11.86 32.93
N ARG A 3 14.48 12.50 33.57
CA ARG A 3 13.05 12.13 33.46
C ARG A 3 12.44 12.65 32.16
N ALA A 4 12.66 13.92 31.84
CA ALA A 4 12.24 14.53 30.57
C ALA A 4 12.81 13.77 29.36
N ALA A 5 14.10 13.41 29.38
CA ALA A 5 14.74 12.63 28.32
C ALA A 5 14.09 11.24 28.11
N ARG A 6 13.68 10.56 29.19
CA ARG A 6 12.98 9.27 29.09
C ARG A 6 11.58 9.39 28.49
N MET A 7 10.85 10.46 28.82
CA MET A 7 9.50 10.69 28.30
C MET A 7 9.54 11.07 26.82
N ALA A 8 10.51 11.89 26.41
CA ALA A 8 10.78 12.19 25.00
C ALA A 8 11.09 10.93 24.20
N LEU A 9 11.95 10.04 24.71
CA LEU A 9 12.24 8.75 24.06
C LEU A 9 10.98 7.88 23.90
N ALA A 10 10.15 7.77 24.94
CA ALA A 10 8.90 7.01 24.88
C ALA A 10 7.93 7.56 23.82
N ASN A 11 7.82 8.89 23.71
CA ASN A 11 7.03 9.53 22.66
C ASN A 11 7.55 9.17 21.25
N VAL A 12 8.86 9.27 21.03
CA VAL A 12 9.46 8.90 19.74
C VAL A 12 9.23 7.42 19.41
N GLN A 13 9.33 6.53 20.39
CA GLN A 13 9.09 5.10 20.18
C GLN A 13 7.65 4.79 19.79
N VAL A 14 6.66 5.43 20.43
CA VAL A 14 5.24 5.27 20.08
C VAL A 14 4.97 5.79 18.66
N SER A 15 5.48 6.98 18.32
CA SER A 15 5.35 7.53 16.97
C SER A 15 6.02 6.65 15.92
N LEU A 16 7.24 6.16 16.20
CA LEU A 16 7.96 5.27 15.28
C LEU A 16 7.20 3.96 15.06
N ALA A 17 6.66 3.35 16.11
CA ALA A 17 5.87 2.13 15.99
C ALA A 17 4.60 2.36 15.13
N ALA A 18 3.91 3.49 15.33
CA ALA A 18 2.76 3.87 14.52
C ALA A 18 3.14 4.10 13.05
N GLU A 19 4.24 4.80 12.79
CA GLU A 19 4.72 5.06 11.43
C GLU A 19 5.14 3.78 10.70
N VAL A 20 5.80 2.84 11.39
CA VAL A 20 6.15 1.52 10.84
C VAL A 20 4.88 0.75 10.46
N ALA A 21 3.87 0.74 11.33
CA ALA A 21 2.60 0.06 11.08
C ALA A 21 1.88 0.65 9.86
N LEU A 22 1.78 1.98 9.77
CA LEU A 22 1.19 2.67 8.63
C LEU A 22 1.96 2.40 7.34
N ALA A 23 3.30 2.48 7.37
CA ALA A 23 4.14 2.21 6.21
C ALA A 23 3.98 0.76 5.70
N TYR A 24 3.79 -0.20 6.61
CA TYR A 24 3.53 -1.59 6.24
C TYR A 24 2.12 -1.76 5.61
N ILE A 25 1.10 -1.09 6.15
CA ILE A 25 -0.25 -1.08 5.55
C ILE A 25 -0.21 -0.47 4.14
N ASP A 26 0.50 0.65 3.96
CA ASP A 26 0.69 1.31 2.67
C ASP A 26 1.39 0.41 1.66
N LEU A 27 2.43 -0.31 2.11
CA LEU A 27 3.12 -1.31 1.30
C LEU A 27 2.15 -2.39 0.82
N ARG A 28 1.38 -3.01 1.72
CA ARG A 28 0.43 -4.08 1.34
C ARG A 28 -0.68 -3.57 0.44
N ASN A 29 -1.15 -2.33 0.64
CA ASN A 29 -2.09 -1.68 -0.26
C ASN A 29 -1.51 -1.46 -1.67
N ALA A 30 -0.26 -1.03 -1.77
CA ALA A 30 0.42 -0.84 -3.06
C ALA A 30 0.59 -2.18 -3.80
N GLU A 31 0.97 -3.24 -3.08
CA GLU A 31 1.07 -4.61 -3.64
C GLU A 31 -0.28 -5.11 -4.15
N ALA A 32 -1.34 -4.96 -3.37
CA ALA A 32 -2.69 -5.36 -3.77
C ALA A 32 -3.17 -4.60 -5.01
N ARG A 33 -2.96 -3.28 -5.06
CA ARG A 33 -3.34 -2.44 -6.22
C ARG A 33 -2.58 -2.84 -7.48
N LEU A 34 -1.28 -3.11 -7.36
CA LEU A 34 -0.46 -3.57 -8.48
C LEU A 34 -0.96 -4.93 -9.00
N ALA A 35 -1.24 -5.88 -8.10
CA ALA A 35 -1.75 -7.19 -8.46
C ALA A 35 -3.12 -7.10 -9.18
N ILE A 36 -4.03 -6.25 -8.69
CA ILE A 36 -5.33 -6.01 -9.34
C ILE A 36 -5.14 -5.41 -10.73
N ALA A 37 -4.28 -4.40 -10.88
CA ALA A 37 -4.03 -3.77 -12.17
C ALA A 37 -3.43 -4.76 -13.19
N GLN A 38 -2.52 -5.63 -12.75
CA GLN A 38 -1.94 -6.69 -13.58
C GLN A 38 -2.99 -7.73 -14.00
N GLY A 39 -3.84 -8.18 -13.06
CA GLY A 39 -4.94 -9.10 -13.37
C GLY A 39 -5.97 -8.51 -14.33
N ASN A 40 -6.31 -7.23 -14.17
CA ASN A 40 -7.16 -6.50 -15.10
C ASN A 40 -6.54 -6.40 -16.49
N LEU A 41 -5.25 -6.06 -16.57
CA LEU A 41 -4.52 -5.97 -17.84
C LEU A 41 -4.54 -7.32 -18.57
N ALA A 42 -4.24 -8.43 -17.88
CA ALA A 42 -4.27 -9.75 -18.48
C ALA A 42 -5.66 -10.09 -19.05
N SER A 43 -6.72 -9.80 -18.29
CA SER A 43 -8.11 -10.03 -18.75
C SER A 43 -8.49 -9.16 -19.96
N GLN A 44 -7.97 -7.93 -20.02
CA GLN A 44 -8.19 -7.02 -21.14
C GLN A 44 -7.39 -7.46 -22.39
N GLU A 45 -6.19 -8.00 -22.20
CA GLU A 45 -5.38 -8.56 -23.29
C GLU A 45 -6.05 -9.80 -23.90
N ASP A 46 -6.63 -10.69 -23.08
CA ASP A 46 -7.45 -11.81 -23.54
C ASP A 46 -8.68 -11.34 -24.34
N THR A 47 -9.37 -10.31 -23.82
CA THR A 47 -10.53 -9.71 -24.50
C THR A 47 -10.14 -9.11 -25.86
N LEU A 48 -9.03 -8.38 -25.92
CA LEU A 48 -8.47 -7.85 -27.17
C LEU A 48 -8.15 -8.98 -28.15
N GLN A 49 -7.56 -10.08 -27.68
CA GLN A 49 -7.24 -11.21 -28.53
C GLN A 49 -8.50 -11.86 -29.12
N ILE A 50 -9.56 -12.02 -28.31
CA ILE A 50 -10.86 -12.52 -28.77
C ILE A 50 -11.46 -11.56 -29.81
N ALA A 51 -11.41 -10.25 -29.58
CA ALA A 51 -11.92 -9.24 -30.52
C ALA A 51 -11.19 -9.33 -31.87
N ARG A 52 -9.85 -9.49 -31.86
CA ARG A 52 -9.03 -9.67 -33.07
C ARG A 52 -9.46 -10.90 -33.86
N TRP A 53 -9.64 -12.05 -33.21
CA TRP A 53 -10.11 -13.26 -33.87
C TRP A 53 -11.49 -13.10 -34.49
N ARG A 54 -12.43 -12.46 -33.77
CA ARG A 54 -13.77 -12.19 -34.28
C ARG A 54 -13.75 -11.23 -35.47
N ASN A 55 -12.87 -10.23 -35.47
CA ASN A 55 -12.74 -9.30 -36.58
C ASN A 55 -12.16 -10.00 -37.82
N GLN A 56 -11.14 -10.83 -37.65
CA GLN A 56 -10.56 -11.66 -38.73
C GLN A 56 -11.60 -12.62 -39.34
N ALA A 57 -12.54 -13.10 -38.53
CA ALA A 57 -13.67 -13.91 -38.98
C ALA A 57 -14.85 -13.09 -39.57
N GLY A 58 -14.74 -11.76 -39.64
CA GLY A 58 -15.79 -10.87 -40.14
C GLY A 58 -17.00 -10.71 -39.21
N LEU A 59 -16.88 -11.09 -37.94
CA LEU A 59 -17.99 -11.11 -36.96
C LEU A 59 -18.12 -9.81 -36.13
N VAL A 60 -17.08 -8.97 -36.12
CA VAL A 60 -17.06 -7.66 -35.43
C VAL A 60 -16.28 -6.63 -36.25
N SER A 61 -16.45 -5.35 -35.96
CA SER A 61 -15.79 -4.26 -36.66
C SER A 61 -14.34 -4.07 -36.19
N SER A 62 -13.52 -3.35 -36.97
CA SER A 62 -12.19 -2.93 -36.53
C SER A 62 -12.25 -1.96 -35.35
N LEU A 63 -13.33 -1.17 -35.25
CA LEU A 63 -13.56 -0.26 -34.12
C LEU A 63 -13.63 -1.02 -32.79
N ASP A 64 -14.23 -2.21 -32.75
CA ASP A 64 -14.29 -3.03 -31.54
C ASP A 64 -12.90 -3.49 -31.07
N VAL A 65 -12.00 -3.77 -32.01
CA VAL A 65 -10.60 -4.13 -31.72
C VAL A 65 -9.84 -2.93 -31.17
N GLU A 66 -9.99 -1.76 -31.79
CA GLU A 66 -9.32 -0.53 -31.35
C GLU A 66 -9.79 -0.08 -29.96
N GLN A 67 -11.09 -0.24 -29.65
CA GLN A 67 -11.60 0.04 -28.31
C GLN A 67 -11.02 -0.89 -27.25
N ALA A 68 -10.95 -2.20 -27.53
CA ALA A 68 -10.34 -3.16 -26.63
C ALA A 68 -8.83 -2.89 -26.44
N ALA A 69 -8.13 -2.49 -27.51
CA ALA A 69 -6.73 -2.12 -27.45
C ALA A 69 -6.51 -0.88 -26.60
N ALA A 70 -7.30 0.17 -26.82
CA ALA A 70 -7.21 1.41 -26.05
C ALA A 70 -7.42 1.17 -24.54
N LEU A 71 -8.36 0.30 -24.17
CA LEU A 71 -8.60 -0.06 -22.76
C LEU A 71 -7.41 -0.80 -22.14
N ALA A 72 -6.86 -1.81 -22.85
CA ALA A 72 -5.67 -2.54 -22.41
C ALA A 72 -4.46 -1.60 -22.26
N ASP A 73 -4.25 -0.72 -23.23
CA ASP A 73 -3.16 0.25 -23.24
C ASP A 73 -3.27 1.26 -22.08
N GLN A 74 -4.49 1.72 -21.77
CA GLN A 74 -4.75 2.60 -20.64
C GLN A 74 -4.41 1.93 -19.31
N THR A 75 -4.78 0.67 -19.13
CA THR A 75 -4.43 -0.09 -17.91
C THR A 75 -2.94 -0.36 -17.86
N ARG A 76 -2.31 -0.72 -18.99
CA ARG A 76 -0.87 -0.96 -19.09
C ARG A 76 -0.07 0.27 -18.69
N ALA A 77 -0.52 1.46 -19.07
CA ALA A 77 0.12 2.73 -18.69
C ALA A 77 0.09 3.00 -17.17
N GLN A 78 -0.86 2.43 -16.43
CA GLN A 78 -0.96 2.58 -14.97
C GLN A 78 -0.01 1.65 -14.20
N VAL A 79 0.36 0.50 -14.77
CA VAL A 79 1.21 -0.50 -14.10
C VAL A 79 2.57 0.09 -13.67
N PRO A 80 3.33 0.83 -14.50
CA PRO A 80 4.59 1.45 -14.08
C PRO A 80 4.44 2.45 -12.94
N LEU A 81 3.34 3.21 -12.92
CA LEU A 81 3.05 4.15 -11.83
C LEU A 81 2.84 3.40 -10.51
N LEU A 82 2.09 2.30 -10.53
CA LEU A 82 1.87 1.45 -9.35
C LEU A 82 3.15 0.76 -8.88
N GLN A 83 4.03 0.35 -9.80
CA GLN A 83 5.36 -0.17 -9.45
C GLN A 83 6.22 0.87 -8.74
N SER A 84 6.18 2.13 -9.19
CA SER A 84 6.88 3.25 -8.53
C SER A 84 6.33 3.49 -7.12
N THR A 85 5.00 3.51 -6.96
CA THR A 85 4.35 3.62 -5.64
C THR A 85 4.77 2.48 -4.70
N LEU A 86 4.82 1.25 -5.21
CA LEU A 86 5.30 0.10 -4.44
C LEU A 86 6.76 0.27 -4.01
N ALA A 87 7.63 0.70 -4.91
CA ALA A 87 9.05 0.94 -4.60
C ALA A 87 9.21 2.02 -3.51
N GLN A 88 8.44 3.11 -3.59
CA GLN A 88 8.45 4.18 -2.58
C GLN A 88 7.99 3.67 -1.21
N ALA A 89 6.92 2.86 -1.17
CA ALA A 89 6.44 2.25 0.08
C ALA A 89 7.51 1.31 0.70
N ARG A 90 8.19 0.50 -0.11
CA ARG A 90 9.30 -0.35 0.33
C ARG A 90 10.46 0.46 0.90
N HIS A 91 10.85 1.55 0.23
CA HIS A 91 11.92 2.43 0.72
C HIS A 91 11.56 3.10 2.04
N ARG A 92 10.31 3.58 2.19
CA ARG A 92 9.84 4.16 3.45
C ARG A 92 9.94 3.16 4.60
N LEU A 93 9.46 1.93 4.40
CA LEU A 93 9.52 0.90 5.41
C LEU A 93 10.97 0.48 5.74
N ALA A 94 11.86 0.45 4.74
CA ALA A 94 13.29 0.20 4.96
C ALA A 94 13.89 1.23 5.93
N VAL A 95 13.70 2.53 5.66
CA VAL A 95 14.24 3.61 6.51
C VAL A 95 13.70 3.55 7.94
N LEU A 96 12.38 3.35 8.10
CA LEU A 96 11.74 3.27 9.42
C LEU A 96 12.18 2.03 10.22
N THR A 97 12.68 0.99 9.55
CA THR A 97 13.21 -0.22 10.18
C THR A 97 14.73 -0.22 10.31
N GLY A 98 15.38 0.92 10.07
CA GLY A 98 16.84 1.08 10.19
C GLY A 98 17.63 0.42 9.05
N ARG A 99 16.99 0.15 7.92
CA ARG A 99 17.61 -0.42 6.71
C ARG A 99 17.82 0.65 5.65
N THR A 100 18.81 0.42 4.81
CA THR A 100 19.07 1.18 3.58
C THR A 100 17.92 1.05 2.58
N PRO A 101 17.50 2.13 1.90
CA PRO A 101 16.49 2.04 0.83
C PRO A 101 16.92 1.03 -0.24
N GLY A 102 16.04 0.07 -0.53
CA GLY A 102 16.32 -1.01 -1.50
C GLY A 102 16.74 -2.34 -0.87
N ASP A 103 17.20 -2.34 0.39
CA ASP A 103 17.66 -3.56 1.09
C ASP A 103 16.55 -4.29 1.86
N LEU A 104 15.30 -3.85 1.70
CA LEU A 104 14.15 -4.56 2.25
C LEU A 104 13.91 -5.83 1.42
N ALA A 105 14.20 -6.99 2.01
CA ALA A 105 13.87 -8.28 1.43
C ALA A 105 12.39 -8.37 1.08
N ASP A 106 12.06 -9.22 0.09
CA ASP A 106 10.68 -9.55 -0.22
C ASP A 106 9.99 -10.12 1.04
N LEU A 107 8.90 -9.48 1.44
CA LEU A 107 8.11 -9.87 2.62
C LEU A 107 7.05 -10.93 2.29
N GLY A 108 7.10 -11.49 1.07
CA GLY A 108 6.15 -12.48 0.56
C GLY A 108 4.76 -11.88 0.34
N THR A 109 3.80 -12.71 -0.07
CA THR A 109 2.41 -12.29 -0.24
C THR A 109 1.65 -12.35 1.09
N ALA A 110 1.01 -11.24 1.47
CA ALA A 110 0.11 -11.19 2.62
C ALA A 110 -1.04 -10.19 2.34
N PRO A 111 -2.22 -10.39 2.95
CA PRO A 111 -3.31 -9.43 2.83
C PRO A 111 -2.96 -8.10 3.51
N VAL A 112 -3.72 -7.06 3.16
CA VAL A 112 -3.68 -5.79 3.90
C VAL A 112 -4.16 -6.06 5.33
N PRO A 113 -3.41 -5.66 6.38
CA PRO A 113 -3.83 -5.84 7.76
C PRO A 113 -5.16 -5.14 8.04
N LEU A 114 -6.07 -5.84 8.71
CA LEU A 114 -7.33 -5.29 9.20
C LEU A 114 -7.30 -5.25 10.72
N PRO A 115 -7.93 -4.25 11.36
CA PRO A 115 -8.08 -4.24 12.80
C PRO A 115 -8.97 -5.40 13.27
N PRO A 116 -8.81 -5.87 14.52
CA PRO A 116 -9.74 -6.83 15.13
C PRO A 116 -11.15 -6.24 15.25
N ASP A 117 -12.17 -7.08 15.10
CA ASP A 117 -13.58 -6.68 15.23
C ASP A 117 -13.94 -6.28 16.68
N ASP A 118 -13.16 -6.71 17.67
CA ASP A 118 -13.37 -6.53 19.10
C ASP A 118 -12.47 -5.45 19.71
N LEU A 119 -11.96 -4.50 18.90
CA LEU A 119 -11.11 -3.42 19.38
C LEU A 119 -11.87 -2.48 20.33
N VAL A 120 -11.91 -2.82 21.61
CA VAL A 120 -12.42 -1.95 22.68
C VAL A 120 -11.35 -0.91 22.97
N LEU A 121 -11.52 0.29 22.40
CA LEU A 121 -10.78 1.47 22.84
C LEU A 121 -11.12 1.71 24.32
N ALA A 122 -10.15 1.54 25.21
CA ALA A 122 -10.31 1.86 26.63
C ALA A 122 -10.84 3.29 26.81
N PHE A 123 -11.47 3.56 27.97
CA PHE A 123 -12.03 4.88 28.30
C PHE A 123 -11.06 6.00 27.89
N PRO A 124 -11.49 7.01 27.11
CA PRO A 124 -10.61 8.02 26.54
C PRO A 124 -9.66 8.71 27.54
N ALA A 125 -10.09 8.82 28.81
CA ALA A 125 -9.29 9.37 29.90
C ALA A 125 -8.05 8.52 30.25
N ASP A 126 -8.15 7.19 30.19
CA ASP A 126 -7.02 6.31 30.46
C ASP A 126 -6.03 6.32 29.29
N THR A 127 -6.51 6.48 28.05
CA THR A 127 -5.68 6.69 26.85
C THR A 127 -4.91 8.00 26.91
N LEU A 128 -5.53 9.10 27.39
CA LEU A 128 -4.85 10.37 27.65
C LEU A 128 -3.76 10.25 28.74
N ARG A 129 -3.99 9.43 29.77
CA ARG A 129 -2.98 9.15 30.80
C ARG A 129 -1.85 8.26 30.32
N GLN A 130 -2.02 7.51 29.23
CA GLN A 130 -0.99 6.68 28.61
C GLN A 130 -0.11 7.46 27.62
N ARG A 131 -0.60 8.61 27.14
CA ARG A 131 0.09 9.51 26.22
C ARG A 131 1.31 10.18 26.88
N PRO A 132 2.54 9.87 26.46
CA PRO A 132 3.72 10.43 27.10
C PRO A 132 3.90 11.94 26.82
N ASP A 133 3.27 12.49 25.76
CA ASP A 133 3.23 13.91 25.42
C ASP A 133 2.33 14.70 26.38
N VAL A 134 1.18 14.14 26.75
CA VAL A 134 0.29 14.71 27.79
C VAL A 134 0.99 14.72 29.14
N ARG A 135 1.63 13.61 29.53
CA ARG A 135 2.40 13.55 30.79
C ARG A 135 3.57 14.54 30.84
N GLN A 136 4.14 14.91 29.69
CA GLN A 136 5.21 15.91 29.63
C GLN A 136 4.69 17.34 29.82
N ALA A 137 3.46 17.63 29.39
CA ALA A 137 2.83 18.94 29.60
C ALA A 137 2.30 19.14 31.03
N GLU A 138 2.01 18.06 31.75
CA GLU A 138 1.55 18.08 33.15
C GLU A 138 2.68 18.10 34.20
N ALA A 139 3.93 17.82 33.79
CA ALA A 139 5.10 17.72 34.66
C ALA A 139 5.89 19.04 34.76
#